data_AF-A0A7J9H4X3-F1
#
_entry.id   AF-A0A7J9H4X3-F1
#
_cell.length_a   1.000
_cell.length_b   1.000
_cell.length_c   1.000
_cell.angle_alpha   90.00
_cell.angle_beta   90.00
_cell.angle_gamma   90.00
#
_symmetry.space_group_name_H-M   'P 1'
#
loop_
_entity.id
_entity.type
_entity.pdbx_description
1 polymer ?
#
loop_
_entity_poly.entity_id
_entity_poly.type
_entity_poly.pdbx_seq_one_letter_code
_entity_poly.pdbx_strand_id
1 'polypeptide(L)'
;MELAKHFIRTNIEPEWMVLCLLLVFPPELRLIIQIDRGKLMSLDINELHRRVIYRNNTFADLLTTSRSTPRELEMCREKLVQEAVDTLLDNGICGQPMRDSHKLFSDVLEGKEGRFPETFLGKRVDYSGRSIIIVGPSLSLHHCGLPREIAVELF
;
A
#
# COMPACT_ATOMS: atom_id res chain seq x y z
N MET A 1 27.41 -14.51 -12.88
CA MET A 1 28.32 -13.55 -12.21
C MET A 1 27.88 -12.08 -12.32
N GLU A 2 26.83 -11.74 -13.07
CA GLU A 2 26.42 -10.34 -13.26
C GLU A 2 25.93 -9.67 -11.98
N LEU A 3 25.15 -10.36 -11.15
CA LEU A 3 24.65 -9.83 -9.88
C LEU A 3 25.80 -9.40 -8.94
N ALA A 4 26.83 -10.25 -8.79
CA ALA A 4 28.01 -9.92 -8.01
C ALA A 4 28.76 -8.70 -8.57
N LYS A 5 28.87 -8.59 -9.90
CA LYS A 5 29.45 -7.40 -10.54
C LYS A 5 28.61 -6.14 -10.28
N HIS A 6 27.28 -6.26 -10.20
CA HIS A 6 26.41 -5.13 -9.87
C HIS A 6 26.61 -4.66 -8.43
N PHE A 7 26.62 -5.56 -7.45
CA PHE A 7 26.90 -5.20 -6.06
C PHE A 7 28.23 -4.45 -5.89
N ILE A 8 29.28 -4.94 -6.55
CA ILE A 8 30.60 -4.28 -6.54
C ILE A 8 30.55 -2.89 -7.18
N ARG A 9 29.79 -2.71 -8.27
CA ARG A 9 29.67 -1.43 -8.97
C ARG A 9 28.84 -0.39 -8.20
N THR A 10 27.79 -0.83 -7.52
CA THR A 10 26.87 0.06 -6.79
C THR A 10 27.25 0.24 -5.32
N ASN A 11 28.28 -0.47 -4.84
CA ASN A 11 28.69 -0.48 -3.43
C ASN A 11 27.52 -0.82 -2.49
N ILE A 12 26.66 -1.75 -2.91
CA ILE A 12 25.55 -2.25 -2.10
C ILE A 12 26.01 -3.54 -1.43
N GLU A 13 25.83 -3.62 -0.12
CA GLU A 13 26.15 -4.81 0.64
C GLU A 13 25.00 -5.82 0.55
N PRO A 14 25.27 -7.10 0.26
CA PRO A 14 24.22 -8.11 0.08
C PRO A 14 23.45 -8.41 1.37
N GLU A 15 24.04 -8.12 2.54
CA GLU A 15 23.36 -8.23 3.84
C GLU A 15 22.12 -7.33 3.95
N TRP A 16 22.05 -6.22 3.20
CA TRP A 16 20.88 -5.34 3.21
C TRP A 16 19.63 -5.97 2.56
N MET A 17 19.79 -7.09 1.85
CA MET A 17 18.65 -7.88 1.37
C MET A 17 17.95 -8.65 2.50
N VAL A 18 18.61 -8.82 3.65
CA VAL A 18 18.04 -9.46 4.83
C VAL A 18 17.49 -8.39 5.77
N LEU A 19 16.17 -8.39 5.97
CA LEU A 19 15.49 -7.37 6.75
C LEU A 19 15.58 -7.66 8.25
N CYS A 20 16.40 -6.91 8.97
CA CYS A 20 16.43 -6.92 10.44
C CYS A 20 15.42 -5.92 11.05
N LEU A 21 15.14 -4.82 10.34
CA LEU A 21 14.22 -3.78 10.76
C LEU A 21 13.16 -3.59 9.67
N LEU A 22 11.89 -3.79 10.03
CA LEU A 22 10.77 -3.55 9.13
C LEU A 22 10.30 -2.10 9.23
N LEU A 23 10.33 -1.39 8.10
CA LEU A 23 9.80 -0.03 8.01
C LEU A 23 8.28 -0.02 8.08
N VAL A 24 7.74 0.96 8.78
CA VAL A 24 6.29 1.16 8.93
C VAL A 24 5.91 2.50 8.34
N PHE A 25 4.83 2.55 7.56
CA PHE A 25 4.39 3.79 6.92
C PHE A 25 4.02 4.88 7.94
N PRO A 26 4.21 6.15 7.58
CA PRO A 26 3.64 7.26 8.34
C PRO A 26 2.12 7.09 8.53
N PRO A 27 1.56 7.52 9.67
CA PRO A 27 0.14 7.35 9.98
C PRO A 27 -0.78 8.01 8.95
N GLU A 28 -0.33 9.08 8.28
CA GLU A 28 -1.08 9.78 7.24
C GLU A 28 -1.39 8.89 6.03
N LEU A 29 -0.53 7.91 5.76
CA LEU A 29 -0.73 6.93 4.68
C LEU A 29 -1.48 5.68 5.15
N ARG A 30 -1.73 5.55 6.45
CA ARG A 30 -2.32 4.39 7.15
C ARG A 30 -3.64 4.76 7.85
N LEU A 31 -4.47 5.55 7.18
CA LEU A 31 -5.72 6.09 7.71
C LEU A 31 -6.67 5.01 8.26
N ILE A 32 -7.22 5.31 9.43
CA ILE A 32 -8.34 4.60 10.05
C ILE A 32 -9.49 5.60 10.12
N ILE A 33 -10.58 5.31 9.42
CA ILE A 33 -11.73 6.20 9.29
C ILE A 33 -12.89 5.59 10.06
N GLN A 34 -13.49 6.37 10.95
CA GLN A 34 -14.74 5.97 11.60
C GLN A 34 -15.90 6.22 10.63
N ILE A 35 -16.58 5.14 10.24
CA ILE A 35 -17.83 5.18 9.46
C ILE A 35 -19.00 5.35 10.44
N ASP A 36 -20.14 5.81 9.90
CA ASP A 36 -21.40 5.91 10.65
C ASP A 36 -21.72 4.62 11.44
N ARG A 37 -22.31 4.81 12.63
CA ARG A 37 -22.64 3.78 13.62
C ARG A 37 -21.45 3.03 14.24
N GLY A 38 -20.29 3.69 14.37
CA GLY A 38 -19.18 3.20 15.20
C GLY A 38 -18.34 2.09 14.54
N LYS A 39 -18.56 1.79 13.26
CA LYS A 39 -17.70 0.86 12.51
C LYS A 39 -16.41 1.58 12.10
N LEU A 40 -15.26 1.01 12.45
CA LEU A 40 -13.97 1.50 11.96
C LEU A 40 -13.66 0.84 10.62
N MET A 41 -13.31 1.63 9.62
CA MET A 41 -12.66 1.17 8.40
C MET A 41 -11.17 1.45 8.54
N SER A 42 -10.36 0.41 8.38
CA SER A 42 -8.92 0.52 8.34
C SER A 42 -8.44 0.13 6.94
N LEU A 43 -7.33 0.73 6.50
CA LEU A 43 -6.61 0.23 5.33
C LEU A 43 -6.09 -1.20 5.60
N ASP A 44 -6.11 -2.03 4.55
CA ASP A 44 -5.68 -3.42 4.58
C ASP A 44 -4.24 -3.61 5.10
N ILE A 45 -3.35 -2.66 4.76
CA ILE A 45 -1.94 -2.66 5.21
C ILE A 45 -1.79 -2.65 6.74
N ASN A 46 -2.77 -2.09 7.47
CA ASN A 46 -2.73 -2.07 8.92
C ASN A 46 -2.94 -3.46 9.52
N GLU A 47 -3.79 -4.29 8.90
CA GLU A 47 -4.00 -5.67 9.35
C GLU A 47 -2.76 -6.53 9.04
N LEU A 48 -2.11 -6.30 7.89
CA LEU A 48 -0.83 -6.95 7.55
C LEU A 48 0.28 -6.59 8.56
N HIS A 49 0.45 -5.31 8.89
CA HIS A 49 1.40 -4.90 9.93
C HIS A 49 1.05 -5.49 11.30
N ARG A 50 -0.24 -5.50 11.67
CA ARG A 50 -0.70 -6.08 12.93
C ARG A 50 -0.33 -7.56 13.02
N ARG A 51 -0.50 -8.32 11.93
CA ARG A 51 -0.12 -9.73 11.87
C ARG A 51 1.37 -9.92 12.09
N VAL A 52 2.24 -9.14 11.42
CA VAL A 52 3.70 -9.22 11.62
C VAL A 52 4.07 -8.94 13.07
N ILE A 53 3.57 -7.85 13.64
CA ILE A 53 3.83 -7.46 15.03
C ILE A 53 3.37 -8.55 15.99
N TYR A 54 2.17 -9.09 15.79
CA TYR A 54 1.63 -10.14 16.64
C TYR A 54 2.49 -11.42 16.60
N ARG A 55 2.90 -11.87 15.41
CA ARG A 55 3.76 -13.05 15.25
C ARG A 55 5.13 -12.82 15.88
N ASN A 56 5.73 -11.65 15.69
CA ASN A 56 7.03 -11.29 16.25
C ASN A 56 7.00 -11.24 17.78
N ASN A 57 6.01 -10.56 18.37
CA ASN A 57 5.87 -10.49 19.83
C ASN A 57 5.61 -11.87 20.44
N THR A 58 4.76 -12.68 19.80
CA THR A 58 4.51 -14.05 20.26
C THR A 58 5.77 -14.92 20.21
N PHE A 59 6.64 -14.71 19.22
CA PHE A 59 7.91 -15.42 19.13
C PHE A 59 8.90 -14.93 20.20
N ALA A 60 9.00 -13.61 20.41
CA ALA A 60 9.84 -13.03 21.46
C ALA A 60 9.43 -13.53 22.86
N ASP A 61 8.13 -13.54 23.16
CA ASP A 61 7.57 -14.01 24.43
C ASP A 61 7.90 -15.50 24.68
N LEU A 62 7.86 -16.31 23.62
CA LEU A 62 8.23 -17.72 23.66
C LEU A 62 9.72 -17.91 23.96
N LEU A 63 10.60 -17.13 23.33
CA LEU A 63 12.04 -17.18 23.63
C LEU A 63 12.34 -16.75 25.08
N THR A 64 11.60 -15.78 25.63
CA THR A 64 11.80 -15.34 27.02
C THR A 64 11.23 -16.29 28.06
N THR A 65 10.11 -16.96 27.76
CA THR A 65 9.36 -17.75 28.75
C THR A 65 9.87 -19.19 28.82
N SER A 66 10.23 -19.81 27.70
CA SER A 66 10.62 -21.22 27.66
C SER A 66 12.13 -21.40 27.47
N ARG A 67 12.83 -21.65 28.60
CA ARG A 67 14.27 -21.98 28.63
C ARG A 67 14.63 -23.32 27.95
N SER A 68 13.62 -24.12 27.58
CA SER A 68 13.76 -25.44 26.95
C SER A 68 12.82 -25.60 25.76
N THR A 69 12.63 -24.53 24.97
CA THR A 69 11.82 -24.61 23.75
C THR A 69 12.46 -25.61 22.78
N PRO A 70 11.72 -26.60 22.25
CA PRO A 70 12.24 -27.46 21.19
C PRO A 70 12.59 -26.63 19.95
N ARG A 71 13.75 -26.91 19.35
CA ARG A 71 14.24 -26.22 18.14
C ARG A 71 13.23 -26.27 16.98
N GLU A 72 12.46 -27.34 16.88
CA GLU A 72 11.39 -27.52 15.89
C GLU A 72 10.30 -26.45 16.02
N LEU A 73 9.94 -26.10 17.26
CA LEU A 73 8.94 -25.07 17.54
C LEU A 73 9.49 -23.68 17.22
N GLU A 74 10.77 -23.42 17.50
CA GLU A 74 11.43 -22.16 17.12
C GLU A 74 11.41 -21.98 15.60
N MET A 75 11.84 -22.99 14.84
CA MET A 75 11.82 -22.96 13.37
C MET A 75 10.41 -22.77 12.82
N CYS A 76 9.39 -23.37 13.44
CA CYS A 76 8.00 -23.18 13.04
C CYS A 76 7.54 -21.74 13.27
N ARG A 77 7.92 -21.12 14.39
CA ARG A 77 7.59 -19.72 14.71
C ARG A 77 8.32 -18.74 13.81
N GLU A 78 9.60 -18.97 13.56
CA GLU A 78 10.41 -18.19 12.62
C GLU A 78 9.78 -18.21 11.22
N LYS A 79 9.37 -19.39 10.74
CA LYS A 79 8.68 -19.52 9.46
C LYS A 79 7.38 -18.72 9.41
N LEU A 80 6.59 -18.71 10.48
CA LEU A 80 5.36 -17.92 10.55
C LEU A 80 5.60 -16.41 10.56
N VAL A 81 6.72 -15.96 11.12
CA VAL A 81 7.14 -14.54 11.03
C VAL A 81 7.57 -14.23 9.61
N GLN A 82 8.37 -15.09 8.98
CA GLN A 82 8.79 -14.93 7.60
C GLN A 82 7.59 -14.88 6.64
N GLU A 83 6.66 -15.82 6.75
CA GLU A 83 5.44 -15.84 5.94
C GLU A 83 4.61 -14.55 6.13
N ALA A 84 4.56 -13.98 7.33
CA ALA A 84 3.86 -12.72 7.58
C ALA A 84 4.57 -11.51 6.95
N VAL A 85 5.91 -11.48 6.95
CA VAL A 85 6.70 -10.44 6.29
C VAL A 85 6.59 -10.55 4.78
N ASP A 86 6.65 -11.78 4.25
CA ASP A 86 6.46 -12.07 2.83
C ASP A 86 5.06 -11.60 2.39
N THR A 87 4.01 -11.93 3.15
CA THR A 87 2.63 -11.48 2.90
C THR A 87 2.51 -9.94 2.87
N LEU A 88 3.25 -9.24 3.73
CA LEU A 88 3.23 -7.77 3.78
C LEU A 88 3.90 -7.14 2.54
N LEU A 89 5.02 -7.72 2.08
CA LEU A 89 5.80 -7.20 0.96
C LEU A 89 5.20 -7.63 -0.38
N ASP A 90 4.91 -8.92 -0.54
CA ASP A 90 4.38 -9.55 -1.74
C ASP A 90 3.71 -10.93 -1.45
N ASN A 91 2.38 -10.97 -1.51
CA ASN A 91 1.55 -12.19 -1.35
C ASN A 91 1.72 -13.19 -2.50
N GLY A 92 2.35 -12.81 -3.61
CA GLY A 92 2.44 -13.65 -4.81
C GLY A 92 3.57 -14.69 -4.77
N ILE A 93 4.62 -14.47 -3.98
CA ILE A 93 5.88 -15.22 -4.13
C ILE A 93 5.83 -16.62 -3.50
N CYS A 94 4.98 -16.85 -2.49
CA CYS A 94 4.93 -18.12 -1.76
C CYS A 94 3.72 -19.02 -2.10
N GLY A 95 3.28 -19.04 -3.36
CA GLY A 95 2.52 -20.14 -3.96
C GLY A 95 1.04 -20.31 -3.60
N GLN A 96 0.56 -19.76 -2.48
CA GLN A 96 -0.88 -19.67 -2.18
C GLN A 96 -1.26 -18.25 -1.73
N PRO A 97 -1.91 -17.44 -2.58
CA PRO A 97 -2.45 -16.17 -2.13
C PRO A 97 -3.48 -16.44 -1.03
N MET A 98 -3.32 -15.80 0.12
CA MET A 98 -4.34 -15.85 1.16
C MET A 98 -5.67 -15.34 0.57
N ARG A 99 -6.74 -16.09 0.80
CA ARG A 99 -8.09 -15.87 0.25
C ARG A 99 -8.72 -14.53 0.64
N ASP A 100 -8.16 -13.83 1.63
CA ASP A 100 -8.61 -12.50 2.03
C ASP A 100 -7.79 -11.48 1.26
N SER A 101 -8.41 -10.97 0.19
CA SER A 101 -7.89 -10.02 -0.79
C SER A 101 -7.61 -8.64 -0.19
N HIS A 102 -6.63 -8.57 0.70
CA HIS A 102 -6.09 -7.35 1.29
C HIS A 102 -5.11 -6.69 0.31
N LYS A 103 -5.30 -5.40 0.00
CA LYS A 103 -4.38 -4.64 -0.88
C LYS A 103 -2.97 -4.58 -0.29
N LEU A 104 -1.98 -5.01 -1.08
CA LEU A 104 -0.58 -5.17 -0.68
C LEU A 104 0.25 -3.88 -0.79
N PHE A 105 1.48 -3.92 -0.25
CA PHE A 105 2.46 -2.86 -0.53
C PHE A 105 2.85 -2.81 -2.01
N SER A 106 3.09 -3.96 -2.64
CA SER A 106 3.32 -4.05 -4.09
C SER A 106 2.12 -3.55 -4.88
N ASP A 107 0.89 -3.94 -4.56
CA ASP A 107 -0.33 -3.45 -5.22
C ASP A 107 -0.59 -1.94 -5.03
N VAL A 108 -0.17 -1.37 -3.89
CA VAL A 108 -0.25 0.08 -3.66
C VAL A 108 0.69 0.84 -4.60
N LEU A 109 1.79 0.22 -5.02
CA LEU A 109 2.77 0.82 -5.94
C LEU A 109 2.50 0.45 -7.41
N GLU A 110 2.20 -0.81 -7.70
CA GLU A 110 2.04 -1.37 -9.04
C GLU A 110 0.57 -1.74 -9.32
N GLY A 111 0.06 -1.31 -10.50
CA GLY A 111 -1.29 -1.61 -10.95
C GLY A 111 -1.97 -0.42 -11.64
N LYS A 112 -3.05 -0.66 -12.39
CA LYS A 112 -3.84 0.42 -13.04
C LYS A 112 -4.52 1.36 -12.03
N GLU A 113 -4.85 0.86 -10.85
CA GLU A 113 -5.31 1.63 -9.68
C GLU A 113 -4.18 1.92 -8.67
N GLY A 114 -2.92 1.64 -9.05
CA GLY A 114 -1.76 1.90 -8.19
C GLY A 114 -1.51 3.40 -8.02
N ARG A 115 -0.83 3.78 -6.94
CA ARG A 115 -0.57 5.21 -6.64
C ARG A 115 0.22 5.92 -7.73
N PHE A 116 1.09 5.20 -8.46
CA PHE A 116 1.89 5.81 -9.53
C PHE A 116 1.04 6.35 -10.68
N PRO A 117 0.24 5.53 -11.40
CA PRO A 117 -0.54 6.05 -12.51
C PRO A 117 -1.63 7.04 -12.09
N GLU A 118 -2.36 6.81 -10.98
CA GLU A 118 -3.47 7.71 -10.62
C GLU A 118 -3.03 9.02 -9.98
N THR A 119 -1.92 9.07 -9.24
CA THR A 119 -1.51 10.30 -8.55
C THR A 119 -0.51 11.13 -9.35
N PHE A 120 0.32 10.50 -10.20
CA PHE A 120 1.35 11.20 -10.97
C PHE A 120 0.96 11.50 -12.43
N LEU A 121 0.08 10.71 -13.08
CA LEU A 121 -0.30 10.98 -14.49
C LEU A 121 -1.44 12.00 -14.62
N GLY A 122 -2.26 12.18 -13.58
CA GLY A 122 -3.34 13.17 -13.61
C GLY A 122 -3.93 13.38 -12.22
N LYS A 123 -3.98 14.63 -11.77
CA LYS A 123 -4.58 14.99 -10.49
C LYS A 123 -5.94 15.63 -10.71
N ARG A 124 -6.82 15.48 -9.72
CA ARG A 124 -8.02 16.32 -9.64
C ARG A 124 -7.57 17.76 -9.41
N VAL A 125 -8.22 18.68 -10.11
CA VAL A 125 -7.91 20.10 -10.05
C VAL A 125 -9.13 20.86 -9.52
N ASP A 126 -8.86 21.82 -8.66
CA ASP A 126 -9.85 22.79 -8.21
C ASP A 126 -10.26 23.70 -9.38
N TYR A 127 -11.40 24.39 -9.26
CA TYR A 127 -11.96 25.25 -10.32
C TYR A 127 -12.20 24.50 -11.65
N SER A 128 -12.74 23.28 -11.56
CA SER A 128 -13.14 22.49 -12.72
C SER A 128 -14.61 22.09 -12.66
N GLY A 129 -15.26 22.05 -13.81
CA GLY A 129 -16.67 21.69 -13.95
C GLY A 129 -16.89 20.86 -15.21
N ARG A 130 -17.93 20.03 -15.22
CA ARG A 130 -18.31 19.20 -16.37
C ARG A 130 -19.81 19.32 -16.62
N SER A 131 -20.18 19.50 -17.89
CA SER A 131 -21.58 19.54 -18.33
C SER A 131 -21.74 18.92 -19.72
N ILE A 132 -22.98 18.77 -20.16
CA ILE A 132 -23.34 18.30 -21.50
C ILE A 132 -23.14 19.45 -22.50
N ILE A 133 -22.63 19.13 -23.68
CA ILE A 133 -22.42 20.09 -24.76
C ILE A 133 -23.66 20.11 -25.65
N ILE A 134 -24.16 21.31 -25.96
CA ILE A 134 -25.30 21.55 -26.86
C ILE A 134 -24.86 22.50 -27.97
N VAL A 135 -25.36 22.28 -29.19
CA VAL A 135 -25.02 23.11 -30.35
C VAL A 135 -25.56 24.53 -30.17
N GLY A 136 -24.67 25.53 -30.22
CA GLY A 136 -24.99 26.96 -30.14
C GLY A 136 -24.74 27.68 -31.46
N PRO A 137 -25.67 27.64 -32.44
CA PRO A 137 -25.43 28.14 -33.80
C PRO A 137 -25.23 29.66 -33.88
N SER A 138 -25.63 30.42 -32.85
CA SER A 138 -25.47 31.88 -32.77
C SER A 138 -24.14 32.33 -32.17
N LEU A 139 -23.30 31.40 -31.69
CA LEU A 139 -22.01 31.72 -31.06
C LEU A 139 -20.92 31.89 -32.13
N SER A 140 -20.06 32.89 -31.92
CA SER A 140 -18.84 33.06 -32.72
C SER A 140 -17.79 32.01 -32.33
N LEU A 141 -16.80 31.77 -33.22
CA LEU A 141 -15.80 30.71 -33.06
C LEU A 141 -14.96 30.79 -31.76
N HIS A 142 -14.80 31.98 -31.19
CA HIS A 142 -14.05 32.21 -29.95
C HIS A 142 -14.93 32.24 -28.69
N HIS A 143 -16.22 31.97 -28.81
CA HIS A 143 -17.18 31.99 -27.69
C HIS A 143 -17.69 30.59 -27.36
N CYS A 144 -18.01 30.37 -26.09
CA CYS A 144 -18.76 29.20 -25.63
C CYS A 144 -19.89 29.64 -24.68
N GLY A 145 -20.95 28.84 -24.62
CA GLY A 145 -22.01 29.03 -23.64
C GLY A 145 -21.62 28.39 -22.31
N LEU A 146 -21.54 29.19 -21.25
CA LEU A 146 -21.31 28.71 -19.89
C LEU A 146 -22.60 28.88 -19.07
N PRO A 147 -23.18 27.80 -18.51
CA PRO A 147 -24.33 27.90 -17.61
C PRO A 147 -24.00 28.77 -16.40
N ARG A 148 -24.95 29.62 -16.00
CA ARG A 148 -24.75 30.58 -14.91
C ARG A 148 -24.42 29.87 -13.59
N GLU A 149 -25.07 28.74 -13.32
CA GLU A 149 -24.88 27.94 -12.12
C GLU A 149 -23.43 27.43 -12.03
N ILE A 150 -22.86 27.02 -13.16
CA ILE A 150 -21.46 26.57 -13.23
C ILE A 150 -20.51 27.77 -13.10
N ALA A 151 -20.83 28.89 -13.74
CA ALA A 151 -20.01 30.09 -13.66
C ALA A 151 -19.88 30.62 -12.22
N VAL A 152 -20.96 30.56 -11.44
CA VAL A 152 -20.98 31.00 -10.03
C VAL A 152 -20.17 30.07 -9.12
N GLU A 153 -20.06 28.79 -9.42
CA GLU A 153 -19.26 27.86 -8.60
C GLU A 153 -17.76 27.92 -8.97
N LEU A 154 -17.44 28.24 -10.23
CA LEU A 154 -16.07 28.33 -10.71
C LEU A 154 -15.37 29.65 -10.37
N PHE A 155 -16.12 30.73 -10.11
CA PHE A 155 -15.59 32.08 -9.89
C PHE A 155 -16.28 32.76 -8.70
#